data_AF-A0A958FMB5-F1
#
_entry.id   AF-A0A958FMB5-F1
#
_cell.length_a   1.000
_cell.length_b   1.000
_cell.length_c   1.000
_cell.angle_alpha   90.00
_cell.angle_beta   90.00
_cell.angle_gamma   90.00
#
_symmetry.space_group_name_H-M   'P 1'
#
loop_
_entity.id
_entity.type
_entity.pdbx_description
1 polymer ?
#
loop_
_entity_poly.entity_id
_entity_poly.type
_entity_poly.pdbx_seq_one_letter_code
_entity_poly.pdbx_strand_id
1 'polypeptide(L)'
;MRQTYAIRTADVNKHIKLTSASFSDLQGILSIRSKRLGLITFSARQKPAWPGTTVKIRRDRDRKLVRSAFIQTANRARHVWMRQGKSRYPLRLLRTLSPTQMFKSVGQREFEDVATREMPPQYEHEIEFFMRRAYKRWIFGAGPSR
;
A
#
# COMPACT_ATOMS: atom_id res chain seq x y z
N MET A 1 -3.46 1.21 -7.50
CA MET A 1 -2.09 0.74 -7.15
C MET A 1 -1.69 -0.65 -7.68
N ARG A 2 -2.41 -1.74 -7.33
CA ARG A 2 -2.04 -3.13 -7.75
C ARG A 2 -2.15 -3.34 -9.27
N GLN A 3 -3.06 -2.62 -9.92
CA GLN A 3 -3.25 -2.66 -11.37
C GLN A 3 -2.05 -2.06 -12.11
N THR A 4 -1.43 -1.02 -11.54
CA THR A 4 -0.26 -0.36 -12.13
C THR A 4 1.06 -1.05 -11.79
N TYR A 5 1.27 -1.47 -10.55
CA TYR A 5 2.56 -1.99 -10.08
C TYR A 5 2.55 -3.51 -9.88
N ALA A 6 3.65 -4.16 -10.25
CA ALA A 6 3.84 -5.60 -10.12
C ALA A 6 4.37 -5.99 -8.73
N ILE A 7 3.63 -5.57 -7.70
CA ILE A 7 3.86 -5.86 -6.28
C ILE A 7 2.72 -6.72 -5.70
N ARG A 8 3.01 -7.56 -4.71
CA ARG A 8 2.03 -8.34 -3.98
C ARG A 8 1.25 -7.46 -2.99
N THR A 9 -0.04 -7.74 -2.83
CA THR A 9 -0.91 -7.01 -1.88
C THR A 9 -0.39 -7.10 -0.45
N ALA A 10 0.04 -8.30 -0.03
CA ALA A 10 0.60 -8.51 1.31
C ALA A 10 1.81 -7.61 1.61
N ASP A 11 2.61 -7.26 0.60
CA ASP A 11 3.78 -6.39 0.80
C ASP A 11 3.40 -4.92 0.86
N VAL A 12 2.30 -4.51 0.20
CA VAL A 12 1.75 -3.15 0.31
C VAL A 12 1.04 -2.97 1.65
N ASN A 13 0.18 -3.91 2.03
CA ASN A 13 -0.67 -3.80 3.22
C ASN A 13 0.13 -3.67 4.52
N LYS A 14 1.34 -4.24 4.60
CA LYS A 14 2.25 -4.06 5.73
C LYS A 14 2.57 -2.58 6.05
N HIS A 15 2.40 -1.70 5.07
CA HIS A 15 2.73 -0.28 5.18
C HIS A 15 1.50 0.63 5.28
N ILE A 16 0.30 0.07 5.17
CA ILE A 16 -0.96 0.79 5.25
C ILE A 16 -1.56 0.54 6.64
N LYS A 17 -1.89 1.61 7.36
CA LYS A 17 -2.64 1.55 8.60
C LYS A 17 -3.92 2.36 8.44
N LEU A 18 -5.04 1.75 8.79
CA LEU A 18 -6.33 2.42 8.89
C LEU A 18 -6.68 2.53 10.37
N THR A 19 -6.94 3.76 10.81
CA THR A 19 -7.52 4.06 12.11
C THR A 19 -8.94 4.52 11.85
N SER A 20 -9.91 3.73 12.32
CA SER A 20 -11.32 4.06 12.20
C SER A 20 -11.69 5.22 13.12
N ALA A 21 -12.71 5.97 12.72
CA ALA A 21 -13.37 6.94 13.57
C ALA A 21 -13.99 6.25 14.80
N SER A 22 -14.08 6.98 15.89
CA SER A 22 -14.73 6.58 17.15
C SER A 22 -15.73 7.65 17.57
N PHE A 23 -16.61 7.33 18.53
CA PHE A 23 -17.59 8.30 19.04
C PHE A 23 -16.96 9.54 19.69
N SER A 24 -15.73 9.43 20.20
CA SER A 24 -14.99 10.56 20.78
C SER A 24 -14.09 11.29 19.77
N ASP A 25 -13.74 10.64 18.67
CA ASP A 25 -12.90 11.20 17.60
C ASP A 25 -13.44 10.76 16.24
N LEU A 26 -14.19 11.65 15.60
CA LEU A 26 -14.90 11.39 14.34
C LEU A 26 -13.97 11.36 13.11
N GLN A 27 -12.65 11.27 13.31
CA GLN A 27 -11.67 11.23 12.23
C GLN A 27 -11.29 9.79 11.87
N GLY A 28 -11.47 9.43 10.59
CA GLY A 28 -10.84 8.25 9.99
C GLY A 28 -9.48 8.60 9.41
N ILE A 29 -8.41 7.94 9.86
CA ILE A 29 -7.04 8.24 9.42
C ILE A 29 -6.48 7.06 8.61
N LEU A 30 -6.12 7.34 7.35
CA LEU A 30 -5.34 6.43 6.51
C LEU A 30 -3.87 6.87 6.52
N SER A 31 -3.01 6.09 7.19
CA SER A 31 -1.57 6.38 7.29
C SER A 31 -0.75 5.39 6.47
N ILE A 32 0.06 5.90 5.54
CA ILE A 32 0.97 5.09 4.71
C ILE A 32 2.43 5.48 4.99
N ARG A 33 3.13 4.69 5.81
CA ARG A 33 4.54 4.93 6.16
C ARG A 33 5.41 3.81 5.60
N SER A 34 6.32 4.16 4.68
CA SER A 34 7.14 3.16 4.02
C SER A 34 8.52 3.67 3.59
N LYS A 35 9.48 2.74 3.54
CA LYS A 35 10.80 2.94 2.94
C LYS A 35 10.80 2.36 1.51
N ARG A 36 11.82 2.72 0.72
CA ARG A 36 12.04 2.15 -0.60
C ARG A 36 12.19 0.62 -0.51
N LEU A 37 11.38 -0.11 -1.27
CA LEU A 37 11.38 -1.56 -1.27
C LEU A 37 12.55 -2.11 -2.09
N GLY A 38 13.03 -3.30 -1.71
CA GLY A 38 14.03 -4.03 -2.50
C GLY A 38 13.46 -4.44 -3.84
N LEU A 39 14.30 -4.49 -4.88
CA LEU A 39 13.88 -4.89 -6.22
C LEU A 39 13.27 -6.30 -6.27
N ILE A 40 13.62 -7.17 -5.32
CA ILE A 40 13.07 -8.52 -5.19
C ILE A 40 11.53 -8.52 -5.10
N THR A 41 10.95 -7.50 -4.47
CA THR A 41 9.50 -7.35 -4.26
C THR A 41 8.75 -7.14 -5.59
N PHE A 42 9.45 -6.71 -6.64
CA PHE A 42 8.91 -6.42 -7.97
C PHE A 42 9.14 -7.57 -8.96
N SER A 43 8.72 -8.77 -8.55
CA SER A 43 8.78 -10.00 -9.38
C SER A 43 10.16 -10.27 -10.00
N ALA A 44 11.24 -10.03 -9.27
CA ALA A 44 12.59 -10.20 -9.80
C ALA A 44 12.88 -11.66 -10.18
N ARG A 45 13.53 -11.88 -11.32
CA ARG A 45 13.95 -13.19 -11.80
C ARG A 45 15.37 -13.11 -12.34
N GLN A 46 16.23 -13.98 -11.84
CA GLN A 46 17.55 -14.23 -12.42
C GLN A 46 17.39 -15.20 -13.58
N LYS A 47 17.94 -14.88 -14.74
CA LYS A 47 17.90 -15.77 -15.91
C LYS A 47 19.18 -16.61 -15.93
N PRO A 48 19.11 -17.93 -16.13
CA PRO A 48 20.31 -18.78 -16.21
C PRO A 48 21.23 -18.38 -17.37
N ALA A 49 20.63 -18.00 -18.50
CA ALA A 49 21.34 -17.69 -19.73
C ALA A 49 22.09 -16.34 -19.74
N TRP A 50 21.87 -15.45 -18.76
CA TRP A 50 22.42 -14.09 -18.80
C TRP A 50 22.88 -13.60 -17.42
N PRO A 51 24.06 -12.98 -17.31
CA PRO A 51 24.52 -12.37 -16.07
C PRO A 51 23.69 -11.12 -15.75
N GLY A 52 22.61 -11.30 -14.99
CA GLY A 52 21.75 -10.21 -14.56
C GLY A 52 20.42 -10.65 -13.99
N THR A 53 19.70 -9.68 -13.42
CA THR A 53 18.38 -9.89 -12.84
C THR A 53 17.35 -9.07 -13.59
N THR A 54 16.29 -9.72 -14.08
CA THR A 54 15.16 -9.03 -14.70
C THR A 54 14.09 -8.69 -13.66
N VAL A 55 13.56 -7.47 -13.71
CA VAL A 55 12.56 -6.97 -12.77
C VAL A 55 11.37 -6.41 -13.52
N LYS A 56 10.16 -6.56 -12.95
CA LYS A 56 8.94 -5.96 -13.50
C LYS A 56 8.38 -4.99 -12.46
N ILE A 57 8.57 -3.69 -12.65
CA ILE A 57 8.12 -2.67 -11.68
C ILE A 57 6.66 -2.30 -11.95
N ARG A 58 6.35 -1.86 -13.17
CA ARG A 58 4.97 -1.62 -13.60
C ARG A 58 4.44 -2.82 -14.40
N ARG A 59 3.13 -3.05 -14.36
CA ARG A 59 2.48 -4.18 -15.05
C ARG A 59 2.36 -3.97 -16.55
N ASP A 60 2.13 -2.73 -16.95
CA ASP A 60 1.98 -2.24 -18.33
C ASP A 60 3.29 -2.13 -19.09
N ARG A 61 4.45 -2.28 -18.42
CA ARG A 61 5.76 -2.20 -19.04
C ARG A 61 6.48 -3.53 -19.03
N ASP A 62 7.39 -3.69 -19.97
CA ASP A 62 8.25 -4.86 -20.04
C ASP A 62 9.21 -5.00 -18.86
N ARG A 63 9.71 -6.22 -18.70
CA ARG A 63 10.76 -6.53 -17.74
C ARG A 63 12.03 -5.78 -18.12
N LYS A 64 12.61 -5.07 -17.16
CA LYS A 64 13.91 -4.42 -17.32
C LYS A 64 15.02 -5.34 -16.83
N LEU A 65 16.09 -5.46 -17.61
CA LEU A 65 17.31 -6.15 -17.19
C LEU A 65 18.17 -5.20 -16.35
N VAL A 66 18.52 -5.65 -15.15
CA VAL A 66 19.56 -5.03 -14.33
C VAL A 66 20.82 -5.86 -14.50
N ARG A 67 21.74 -5.36 -15.32
CA ARG A 67 23.04 -6.00 -15.59
C ARG A 67 23.85 -6.09 -14.30
N SER A 68 24.65 -7.15 -14.16
CA SER A 68 25.54 -7.35 -13.00
C SER A 68 24.84 -7.43 -11.64
N ALA A 69 23.50 -7.54 -11.63
CA ALA A 69 22.72 -7.79 -10.43
C ALA A 69 22.36 -9.26 -10.30
N PHE A 70 22.38 -9.79 -9.09
CA PHE A 70 22.10 -11.18 -8.80
C PHE A 70 21.20 -11.30 -7.57
N ILE A 71 20.48 -12.42 -7.48
CA ILE A 71 19.62 -12.70 -6.33
C ILE A 71 20.40 -13.54 -5.34
N GLN A 72 20.49 -13.08 -4.10
CA GLN A 72 21.10 -13.82 -3.00
C GLN A 72 20.21 -13.77 -1.76
N THR A 73 20.19 -14.86 -1.01
CA THR A 73 19.53 -14.92 0.29
C THR A 73 20.50 -14.43 1.37
N ALA A 74 20.06 -13.45 2.15
CA ALA A 74 20.76 -12.95 3.34
C ALA A 74 19.73 -12.75 4.44
N ASN A 75 20.06 -13.07 5.70
CA ASN A 75 19.15 -12.94 6.84
C ASN A 75 17.76 -13.55 6.59
N ARG A 76 17.72 -14.77 6.02
CA ARG A 76 16.49 -15.52 5.67
C ARG A 76 15.58 -14.85 4.64
N ALA A 77 16.02 -13.77 3.99
CA ALA A 77 15.27 -13.07 2.95
C ALA A 77 16.06 -13.02 1.63
N ARG A 78 15.35 -13.16 0.50
CA ARG A 78 15.94 -12.99 -0.82
C ARG A 78 16.05 -11.51 -1.15
N HIS A 79 17.15 -11.13 -1.76
CA HIS A 79 17.45 -9.74 -2.11
C HIS A 79 18.15 -9.68 -3.46
N VAL A 80 17.96 -8.57 -4.16
CA VAL A 80 18.70 -8.28 -5.40
C VAL A 80 19.89 -7.40 -5.04
N TRP A 81 21.08 -7.92 -5.27
CA TRP A 81 22.34 -7.26 -4.97
C TRP A 81 23.09 -6.93 -6.25
N MET A 82 23.99 -5.95 -6.14
CA MET A 82 24.93 -5.58 -7.20
C MET A 82 26.27 -5.29 -6.55
N ARG A 83 27.36 -5.78 -7.16
CA ARG A 83 28.72 -5.43 -6.72
C ARG A 83 28.97 -3.97 -7.05
N GLN A 84 29.64 -3.24 -6.15
CA GLN A 84 30.00 -1.84 -6.42
C GLN A 84 31.22 -1.72 -7.35
N GLY A 85 32.06 -2.77 -7.42
CA GLY A 85 33.23 -2.82 -8.28
C GLY A 85 33.50 -4.23 -8.82
N LYS A 86 34.73 -4.46 -9.29
CA LYS A 86 35.18 -5.76 -9.82
C LYS A 86 35.30 -6.84 -8.74
N SER A 87 35.66 -6.43 -7.52
CA SER A 87 35.78 -7.30 -6.35
C SER A 87 34.43 -7.87 -5.91
N ARG A 88 34.45 -9.01 -5.21
CA ARG A 88 33.24 -9.69 -4.72
C ARG A 88 32.46 -8.82 -3.71
N TYR A 89 33.17 -8.06 -2.90
CA TYR A 89 32.64 -7.07 -1.97
C TYR A 89 33.25 -5.70 -2.28
N PRO A 90 32.59 -4.59 -1.94
CA PRO A 90 31.30 -4.47 -1.25
C PRO A 90 30.06 -4.70 -2.15
N LEU A 91 28.97 -5.15 -1.52
CA LEU A 91 27.67 -5.41 -2.17
C LEU A 91 26.67 -4.30 -1.84
N ARG A 92 25.96 -3.82 -2.85
CA ARG A 92 24.88 -2.84 -2.70
C ARG A 92 23.52 -3.51 -2.88
N LEU A 93 22.64 -3.32 -1.90
CA LEU A 93 21.24 -3.73 -2.00
C LEU A 93 20.51 -2.79 -2.96
N LEU A 94 19.89 -3.35 -4.00
CA LEU A 94 19.12 -2.55 -4.95
C LEU A 94 17.69 -2.35 -4.47
N ARG A 95 17.32 -1.08 -4.30
CA ARG A 95 16.00 -0.62 -3.88
C ARG A 95 15.39 0.28 -4.95
N THR A 96 14.07 0.37 -4.97
CA THR A 96 13.33 1.17 -5.97
C THR A 96 12.24 2.00 -5.28
N LEU A 97 10.99 1.92 -5.72
CA LEU A 97 9.85 2.65 -5.20
C LEU A 97 9.43 2.20 -3.79
N SER A 98 8.85 3.12 -3.04
CA SER A 98 8.14 2.84 -1.79
C SER A 98 6.62 2.81 -2.00
N PRO A 99 5.85 2.09 -1.18
CA PRO A 99 4.38 2.15 -1.13
C PRO A 99 3.83 3.58 -1.07
N THR A 100 4.46 4.45 -0.29
CA THR A 100 4.08 5.86 -0.20
C THR A 100 4.25 6.58 -1.54
N GLN A 101 5.35 6.33 -2.27
CA GLN A 101 5.54 6.88 -3.61
C GLN A 101 4.53 6.31 -4.61
N MET A 102 4.23 5.01 -4.54
CA MET A 102 3.22 4.37 -5.39
C MET A 102 1.81 4.90 -5.10
N PHE A 103 1.49 5.17 -3.84
CA PHE A 103 0.20 5.78 -3.48
C PHE A 103 0.09 7.18 -4.05
N LYS A 104 1.08 8.05 -3.81
CA LYS A 104 1.07 9.42 -4.33
C LYS A 104 0.96 9.50 -5.86
N SER A 105 1.53 8.55 -6.58
CA SER A 105 1.51 8.58 -8.06
C SER A 105 0.21 8.08 -8.67
N VAL A 106 -0.46 7.09 -8.07
CA VAL A 106 -1.68 6.48 -8.66
C VAL A 106 -2.76 6.13 -7.63
N GLY A 107 -2.37 5.75 -6.41
CA GLY A 107 -3.34 5.33 -5.38
C GLY A 107 -4.16 6.48 -4.80
N GLN A 108 -3.61 7.70 -4.75
CA GLN A 108 -4.29 8.85 -4.19
C GLN A 108 -5.52 9.23 -5.01
N ARG A 109 -5.38 9.35 -6.33
CA ARG A 109 -6.50 9.65 -7.22
C ARG A 109 -7.57 8.56 -7.18
N GLU A 110 -7.17 7.29 -7.28
CA GLU A 110 -8.10 6.16 -7.14
C GLU A 110 -8.87 6.21 -5.80
N PHE A 111 -8.21 6.61 -4.72
CA PHE A 111 -8.83 6.75 -3.40
C PHE A 111 -9.83 7.92 -3.36
N GLU A 112 -9.44 9.10 -3.86
CA GLU A 112 -10.30 10.29 -3.93
C GLU A 112 -11.55 10.04 -4.78
N ASP A 113 -11.40 9.34 -5.91
CA ASP A 113 -12.51 8.98 -6.80
C ASP A 113 -13.51 8.06 -6.09
N VAL A 114 -13.02 7.03 -5.38
CA VAL A 114 -13.88 6.10 -4.61
C VAL A 114 -14.52 6.82 -3.42
N ALA A 115 -13.78 7.65 -2.70
CA ALA A 115 -14.29 8.41 -1.56
C ALA A 115 -15.44 9.33 -2.00
N THR A 116 -15.26 10.07 -3.10
CA THR A 116 -16.28 10.98 -3.63
C THR A 116 -17.55 10.24 -4.06
N ARG A 117 -17.42 9.03 -4.60
CA ARG A 117 -18.55 8.25 -5.10
C ARG A 117 -19.33 7.54 -3.99
N GLU A 118 -18.62 6.91 -3.05
CA GLU A 118 -19.23 5.98 -2.09
C GLU A 118 -19.55 6.62 -0.74
N MET A 119 -18.84 7.67 -0.32
CA MET A 119 -19.02 8.24 1.01
C MET A 119 -20.35 9.00 1.19
N PRO A 120 -20.82 9.83 0.24
CA PRO A 120 -22.08 10.55 0.42
C PRO A 120 -23.30 9.68 0.73
N PRO A 121 -23.62 8.61 -0.05
CA PRO A 121 -24.80 7.79 0.25
C PRO A 121 -24.65 7.00 1.56
N GLN A 122 -23.43 6.63 1.94
CA GLN A 122 -23.18 5.94 3.21
C GLN A 122 -23.40 6.89 4.40
N TYR A 123 -22.96 8.15 4.28
CA TYR A 123 -23.19 9.14 5.33
C TYR A 123 -24.67 9.44 5.52
N GLU A 124 -25.43 9.61 4.44
CA GLU A 124 -26.89 9.82 4.54
C GLU A 124 -27.56 8.65 5.26
N HIS A 125 -27.23 7.42 4.88
CA HIS A 125 -27.77 6.21 5.52
C HIS A 125 -27.43 6.14 7.03
N GLU A 126 -26.19 6.45 7.41
CA GLU A 126 -25.78 6.44 8.82
C GLU A 126 -26.44 7.57 9.61
N ILE A 127 -26.51 8.78 9.06
CA ILE A 127 -27.18 9.93 9.70
C ILE A 127 -28.65 9.59 9.94
N GLU A 128 -29.36 9.06 8.94
CA GLU A 128 -30.76 8.66 9.10
C GLU A 128 -30.93 7.58 10.19
N PHE A 129 -30.04 6.58 10.21
CA PHE A 129 -30.06 5.54 11.24
C PHE A 129 -29.89 6.13 12.65
N PHE A 130 -28.90 7.00 12.85
CA PHE A 130 -28.64 7.63 14.15
C PHE A 130 -29.76 8.60 14.56
N MET A 131 -30.29 9.40 13.63
CA MET A 131 -31.40 10.32 13.87
C MET A 131 -32.67 9.57 14.26
N ARG A 132 -33.03 8.51 13.52
CA ARG A 132 -34.19 7.66 13.83
C ARG A 132 -34.07 6.99 15.19
N ARG A 133 -32.87 6.51 15.53
CA ARG A 133 -32.58 5.91 16.85
C ARG A 133 -32.69 6.94 17.98
N ALA A 134 -32.17 8.15 17.78
CA ALA A 134 -32.26 9.25 18.75
C ALA A 134 -33.72 9.68 18.96
N TYR A 135 -34.48 9.87 17.88
CA TYR A 135 -35.90 10.24 17.92
C TYR A 135 -36.74 9.18 18.65
N LYS A 136 -36.50 7.89 18.37
CA LYS A 136 -37.16 6.79 19.08
C LYS A 136 -36.84 6.80 20.58
N ARG A 137 -35.58 7.06 20.96
CA ARG A 137 -35.20 7.18 22.38
C ARG A 137 -35.85 8.38 23.06
N TRP A 138 -36.03 9.50 22.35
CA TRP A 138 -36.68 10.69 22.88
C TRP A 138 -38.17 10.45 23.14
N ILE A 139 -38.89 9.85 22.19
CA ILE A 139 -40.33 9.53 22.33
C ILE A 139 -40.60 8.49 23.42
N PHE A 140 -39.77 7.46 23.53
CA PHE A 140 -40.04 6.31 24.40
C PHE A 140 -39.23 6.30 25.72
N GLY A 141 -38.33 7.27 25.92
CA GLY A 141 -37.39 7.28 27.05
C GLY A 141 -37.33 8.56 27.87
N ALA A 142 -38.05 9.62 27.51
CA ALA A 142 -38.12 10.85 28.28
C ALA A 142 -39.55 11.43 28.28
N GLY A 143 -40.42 10.87 29.11
CA GLY A 143 -41.42 11.72 29.75
C GLY A 143 -40.68 12.69 30.69
N PRO A 144 -41.07 13.97 30.79
CA PRO A 144 -40.40 14.90 31.70
C PRO A 144 -40.51 14.34 33.13
N SER A 145 -39.37 14.07 33.76
CA SER A 145 -39.31 13.86 35.20
C SER A 145 -39.77 15.15 35.86
N ARG A 146 -40.95 15.09 36.49
CA ARG A 146 -41.49 16.14 37.37
C ARG A 146 -40.56 16.41 38.53
#